data_AF-A0A7J9IB75-F1
#
_entry.id   AF-A0A7J9IB75-F1
#
_cell.length_a   1.000
_cell.length_b   1.000
_cell.length_c   1.000
_cell.angle_alpha   90.00
_cell.angle_beta   90.00
_cell.angle_gamma   90.00
#
_symmetry.space_group_name_H-M   'P 1'
#
loop_
_entity.id
_entity.type
_entity.pdbx_description
1 polymer ?
#
loop_
_entity_poly.entity_id
_entity_poly.type
_entity_poly.pdbx_seq_one_letter_code
_entity_poly.pdbx_strand_id
1 'polypeptide(L)'
;MMASILFGRHHKAILQSPKPKLFVMGTEDGFTSVKQLDNKLKSAAGHNETRLIEGAGHFEMEGPAFDSEMVKCILEFIASL
;
A
#
# COMPACT_ATOMS: atom_id res chain seq x y z
N MET A 1 17.37 -9.73 11.73
CA MET A 1 16.81 -11.02 11.25
C MET A 1 15.61 -11.49 12.07
N MET A 2 15.64 -11.47 13.42
CA MET A 2 14.48 -11.88 14.24
C MET A 2 13.25 -10.95 14.11
N ALA A 3 13.45 -9.63 13.96
CA ALA A 3 12.36 -8.68 13.77
C ALA A 3 11.50 -9.00 12.52
N SER A 4 12.10 -9.44 11.42
CA SER A 4 11.39 -9.86 10.21
C SER A 4 10.52 -11.10 10.43
N ILE A 5 10.89 -11.97 11.37
CA ILE A 5 10.11 -13.16 11.77
C ILE A 5 8.99 -12.77 12.74
N LEU A 6 9.29 -11.90 13.71
CA LEU A 6 8.33 -11.39 14.70
C LEU A 6 7.23 -10.57 14.01
N PHE A 7 7.61 -9.61 13.16
CA PHE A 7 6.69 -8.69 12.52
C PHE A 7 6.15 -9.19 11.17
N GLY A 8 6.89 -10.06 10.48
CA GLY A 8 6.46 -10.61 9.18
C GLY A 8 5.19 -11.44 9.23
N ARG A 9 4.88 -12.04 10.39
CA ARG A 9 3.63 -12.79 10.62
C ARG A 9 2.41 -11.88 10.74
N HIS A 10 2.54 -10.62 11.14
CA HIS A 10 1.39 -9.73 11.31
C HIS A 10 0.70 -9.42 9.98
N HIS A 11 1.46 -9.35 8.88
CA HIS A 11 0.88 -9.08 7.57
C HIS A 11 0.29 -10.33 6.89
N LYS A 12 0.48 -11.55 7.43
CA LYS A 12 0.04 -12.78 6.77
C LYS A 12 -1.48 -12.80 6.54
N ALA A 13 -2.26 -12.37 7.52
CA ALA A 13 -3.72 -12.32 7.40
C ALA A 13 -4.16 -11.35 6.29
N ILE A 14 -3.53 -10.17 6.20
CA ILE A 14 -3.83 -9.17 5.18
C ILE A 14 -3.42 -9.69 3.79
N LEU A 15 -2.22 -10.26 3.66
CA LEU A 15 -1.72 -10.75 2.38
C LEU A 15 -2.48 -11.97 1.87
N GLN A 16 -2.95 -12.86 2.73
CA GLN A 16 -3.67 -14.08 2.33
C GLN A 16 -5.19 -13.88 2.23
N SER A 17 -5.70 -12.71 2.63
CA SER A 17 -7.11 -12.37 2.44
C SER A 17 -7.43 -12.24 0.95
N PRO A 18 -8.47 -12.92 0.42
CA PRO A 18 -8.87 -12.82 -0.98
C PRO A 18 -9.64 -11.51 -1.27
N LYS A 19 -10.01 -10.74 -0.24
CA LYS A 19 -10.71 -9.46 -0.42
C LYS A 19 -9.86 -8.52 -1.28
N PRO A 20 -10.48 -7.72 -2.17
CA PRO A 20 -9.75 -6.69 -2.91
C PRO A 20 -9.02 -5.73 -1.99
N LYS A 21 -7.80 -5.32 -2.36
CA LYS A 21 -6.94 -4.44 -1.57
C LYS A 21 -6.35 -3.33 -2.45
N LEU A 22 -6.47 -2.10 -1.98
CA LEU A 22 -5.81 -0.93 -2.53
C LEU A 22 -4.64 -0.54 -1.61
N PHE A 23 -3.45 -0.44 -2.18
CA PHE A 23 -2.25 0.08 -1.52
C PHE A 23 -1.91 1.44 -2.12
N VAL A 24 -1.91 2.49 -1.32
CA VAL A 24 -1.48 3.84 -1.73
C VAL A 24 -0.19 4.18 -0.97
N MET A 25 0.86 4.60 -1.68
CA MET A 25 2.17 4.84 -1.09
C MET A 25 2.89 5.99 -1.79
N GLY A 26 3.52 6.87 -1.02
CA GLY A 26 4.40 7.92 -1.53
C GLY A 26 5.78 7.36 -1.92
N THR A 27 6.38 7.87 -2.99
CA THR A 27 7.70 7.35 -3.43
C THR A 27 8.84 7.76 -2.50
N GLU A 28 8.64 8.79 -1.66
CA GLU A 28 9.56 9.28 -0.64
C GLU A 28 9.10 8.95 0.80
N ASP A 29 8.36 7.85 0.97
CA ASP A 29 7.77 7.40 2.25
C ASP A 29 8.78 7.36 3.43
N GLY A 30 10.04 7.01 3.19
CA GLY A 30 11.09 7.02 4.21
C GLY A 30 11.05 5.85 5.22
N PHE A 31 9.94 5.11 5.32
CA PHE A 31 9.83 3.89 6.14
C PHE A 31 9.85 2.60 5.31
N THR A 32 9.35 2.67 4.07
CA THR A 32 9.40 1.58 3.09
C THR A 32 9.81 2.11 1.71
N SER A 33 10.19 1.21 0.82
CA SER A 33 10.52 1.52 -0.59
C SER A 33 9.50 0.88 -1.53
N VAL A 34 9.34 1.47 -2.71
CA VAL A 34 8.52 0.91 -3.80
C VAL A 34 8.91 -0.55 -4.07
N LYS A 35 10.21 -0.86 -4.07
CA LYS A 35 10.72 -2.23 -4.24
C LYS A 35 10.29 -3.17 -3.10
N GLN A 36 10.26 -2.71 -1.85
CA GLN A 36 9.80 -3.51 -0.73
C GLN A 36 8.28 -3.78 -0.83
N LEU A 37 7.49 -2.77 -1.21
CA LEU A 37 6.06 -2.94 -1.45
C LEU A 37 5.80 -3.96 -2.58
N ASP A 38 6.41 -3.77 -3.75
CA ASP A 38 6.29 -4.69 -4.89
C ASP A 38 6.63 -6.14 -4.50
N ASN A 39 7.78 -6.34 -3.84
CA ASN A 39 8.19 -7.67 -3.42
C ASN A 39 7.22 -8.29 -2.40
N LYS A 40 6.59 -7.48 -1.55
CA LYS A 40 5.62 -7.96 -0.57
C LYS A 40 4.33 -8.41 -1.25
N LEU A 41 3.87 -7.67 -2.25
CA LEU A 41 2.62 -7.90 -2.96
C LEU A 41 2.66 -9.07 -3.95
N LYS A 42 3.85 -9.50 -4.41
CA LYS A 42 4.01 -10.72 -5.24
C LYS A 42 3.37 -11.98 -4.66
N SER A 43 3.21 -12.03 -3.34
CA SER A 43 2.62 -13.17 -2.61
C SER A 43 1.21 -12.90 -2.08
N ALA A 44 0.62 -11.74 -2.41
CA ALA A 44 -0.70 -11.35 -1.94
C ALA A 44 -1.80 -12.06 -2.75
N ALA A 45 -2.81 -12.58 -2.05
CA ALA A 45 -3.98 -13.21 -2.63
C ALA A 45 -5.02 -12.18 -3.10
N GLY A 46 -5.85 -12.57 -4.07
CA GLY A 46 -6.94 -11.75 -4.60
C GLY A 46 -6.51 -10.58 -5.47
N HIS A 47 -7.44 -9.64 -5.68
CA HIS A 47 -7.17 -8.39 -6.41
C HIS A 47 -6.35 -7.43 -5.55
N ASN A 48 -5.21 -6.97 -6.05
CA ASN A 48 -4.30 -6.07 -5.35
C ASN A 48 -3.86 -4.97 -6.31
N GLU A 49 -4.22 -3.72 -5.99
CA GLU A 49 -3.78 -2.55 -6.75
C GLU A 49 -2.81 -1.71 -5.94
N THR A 50 -1.82 -1.15 -6.63
CA THR A 50 -0.86 -0.20 -6.05
C THR A 50 -0.98 1.14 -6.77
N ARG A 51 -1.11 2.22 -6.00
CA ARG A 51 -1.07 3.61 -6.48
C ARG A 51 0.10 4.31 -5.83
N LEU A 52 1.07 4.73 -6.64
CA LEU A 52 2.25 5.45 -6.19
C LEU A 52 2.03 6.95 -6.35
N ILE A 53 2.34 7.72 -5.32
CA ILE A 53 2.29 9.17 -5.33
C ILE A 53 3.72 9.69 -5.36
N GLU A 54 4.09 10.26 -6.51
CA GLU A 54 5.47 10.69 -6.75
C GLU A 54 5.85 11.85 -5.81
N GLY A 55 7.02 11.74 -5.18
CA GLY A 55 7.59 12.76 -4.29
C GLY A 55 6.98 12.82 -2.88
N ALA A 56 5.87 12.13 -2.63
CA ALA A 56 5.18 12.25 -1.34
C ALA A 56 5.88 11.45 -0.23
N GLY A 57 6.02 12.08 0.94
CA GLY A 57 6.44 11.41 2.18
C GLY A 57 5.31 10.69 2.90
N HIS A 58 5.65 9.82 3.87
CA HIS A 58 4.67 8.99 4.60
C HIS A 58 3.55 9.79 5.25
N PHE A 59 3.92 10.81 6.04
CA PHE A 59 2.96 11.67 6.73
C PHE A 59 2.39 12.78 5.85
N GLU A 60 3.01 13.04 4.70
CA GLU A 60 2.57 14.12 3.80
C GLU A 60 1.21 13.79 3.19
N MET A 61 1.01 12.51 2.84
CA MET A 61 -0.24 12.00 2.27
C MET A 61 -1.42 12.02 3.25
N GLU A 62 -1.18 12.17 4.56
CA GLU A 62 -2.23 12.36 5.57
C GLU A 62 -2.74 13.82 5.62
N GLY A 63 -2.03 14.73 4.95
CA GLY A 63 -2.37 16.14 4.90
C GLY A 63 -3.53 16.45 3.93
N PRO A 64 -4.26 17.55 4.16
CA PRO A 64 -5.44 17.92 3.37
C PRO A 64 -5.15 18.18 1.89
N ALA A 65 -3.88 18.43 1.53
CA ALA A 65 -3.46 18.56 0.14
C ALA A 65 -3.69 17.29 -0.69
N PHE A 66 -3.75 16.12 -0.02
CA PHE A 66 -3.91 14.82 -0.67
C PHE A 66 -5.32 14.23 -0.57
N ASP A 67 -6.24 14.88 0.15
CA ASP A 67 -7.62 14.39 0.33
C ASP A 67 -8.30 14.08 -1.01
N SER A 68 -8.17 14.99 -1.99
CA SER A 68 -8.76 14.79 -3.32
C SER A 68 -8.12 13.63 -4.08
N GLU A 69 -6.80 13.45 -3.97
CA GLU A 69 -6.08 12.34 -4.61
C GLU A 69 -6.42 10.99 -3.95
N MET A 70 -6.60 10.97 -2.62
CA MET A 70 -7.06 9.78 -1.89
C MET A 70 -8.46 9.35 -2.34
N VAL A 71 -9.40 10.30 -2.40
CA VAL A 71 -10.76 10.04 -2.89
C VAL A 71 -10.73 9.49 -4.31
N LYS A 72 -9.93 10.08 -5.19
CA LYS A 72 -9.76 9.61 -6.57
C LYS A 72 -9.22 8.18 -6.62
N CYS A 73 -8.16 7.85 -5.86
CA CYS A 73 -7.60 6.50 -5.81
C CYS A 73 -8.66 5.47 -5.38
N ILE A 74 -9.49 5.80 -4.38
CA ILE A 74 -10.55 4.93 -3.87
C ILE A 74 -11.64 4.74 -4.93
N LEU A 75 -12.08 5.80 -5.59
CA LEU A 75 -13.12 5.72 -6.63
C LEU A 75 -12.64 4.91 -7.84
N GLU A 76 -11.42 5.14 -8.31
CA GLU A 76 -10.82 4.37 -9.40
C GLU A 76 -10.69 2.88 -9.05
N PHE A 77 -10.29 2.58 -7.81
CA PHE A 77 -10.21 1.21 -7.32
C PHE A 77 -11.58 0.54 -7.23
N ILE A 78 -12.61 1.23 -6.71
CA ILE A 78 -13.97 0.67 -6.65
C ILE A 78 -14.49 0.39 -8.06
N ALA A 79 -14.18 1.27 -9.03
CA ALA A 79 -14.59 1.10 -10.42
C ALA A 79 -13.87 -0.06 -11.14
N SER A 80 -12.73 -0.54 -10.63
CA SER A 80 -11.99 -1.67 -11.21
C SER A 80 -12.34 -3.04 -10.62
N LEU A 81 -13.18 -3.09 -9.58
CA LEU A 81 -13.69 -4.33 -8.96
C LEU A 81 -14.82 -4.97 -9.79
#